data_AF-A0A8J1MVC6-F1
#
_entry.id   AF-A0A8J1MVC6-F1
#
_cell.length_a   1.000
_cell.length_b   1.000
_cell.length_c   1.000
_cell.angle_alpha   90.00
_cell.angle_beta   90.00
_cell.angle_gamma   90.00
#
_symmetry.space_group_name_H-M   'P 1'
#
loop_
_entity.id
_entity.type
_entity.pdbx_description
1 polymer ?
#
loop_
_entity_poly.entity_id
_entity_poly.type
_entity_poly.pdbx_seq_one_letter_code
_entity_poly.pdbx_strand_id
1 'polypeptide(L)'
;MKKRGVLCEEEKEVKKRKLLEQIGDGHLPYLSSKDDTFYDLTVNELQKLGKIHKDNFFQHSEYKEQIKSDQRPSTSNYENVKLHSMESFNVTLINYMDPQNMSFLKEEPYFGMGKMAVSWHHDENLVEQSTVAVYNYSYQESSNDVNGEDEDPTRWHVGLKIAWDIETPGLLMPLSSGDCYLMLDDLNKTHQHCVIAGCQPRFSSTHRVAESSTGTLQYIKSQCNSALQNLHMNPDTGAADLKNLEPNVLGQTEEIHNEVEFEWLRQFWFQGKRYNKCTTFWKEAMTELEIHWKQMETMTSLVLKAIENENLTVDEKCNILKNILPPLVERQDLRHDWRERCRSKLAKMLPPDQVPCFYPYWNDDNKTMPLPFDLHNIISALQKTLEENELKL
;
A
#
# COMPACT_ATOMS: atom_id res chain seq x y z
N MET A 1 -2.65 -11.20 -9.19
CA MET A 1 -1.81 -10.11 -9.78
C MET A 1 -1.96 -10.04 -11.31
N LYS A 2 -2.61 -9.00 -11.87
CA LYS A 2 -2.58 -8.77 -13.33
C LYS A 2 -1.23 -8.14 -13.72
N LYS A 3 -0.38 -8.88 -14.45
CA LYS A 3 0.80 -8.32 -15.12
C LYS A 3 0.35 -7.20 -16.06
N ARG A 4 0.64 -5.94 -15.73
CA ARG A 4 0.52 -4.85 -16.70
C ARG A 4 1.71 -4.94 -17.63
N GLY A 5 1.41 -5.23 -18.91
CA GLY A 5 2.38 -5.25 -19.99
C GLY A 5 3.13 -3.92 -20.06
N VAL A 6 4.43 -4.01 -20.25
CA VAL A 6 5.28 -2.91 -20.66
C VAL A 6 4.69 -2.36 -21.95
N LEU A 7 4.19 -1.11 -21.93
CA LEU A 7 3.75 -0.43 -23.16
C LEU A 7 4.96 -0.36 -24.10
N CYS A 8 4.76 -0.78 -25.35
CA CYS A 8 5.77 -0.68 -26.40
C CYS A 8 6.17 0.80 -26.58
N GLU A 9 7.44 1.07 -26.87
CA GLU A 9 7.97 2.43 -27.10
C GLU A 9 7.15 3.22 -28.15
N GLU A 10 6.57 2.53 -29.15
CA GLU A 10 5.66 3.15 -30.12
C GLU A 10 4.38 3.71 -29.49
N GLU A 11 3.80 3.04 -28.49
CA GLU A 11 2.58 3.52 -27.82
C GLU A 11 2.85 4.72 -26.91
N LYS A 12 4.07 4.82 -26.36
CA LYS A 12 4.51 5.99 -25.60
C LYS A 12 4.63 7.21 -26.51
N GLU A 13 5.19 7.03 -27.71
CA GLU A 13 5.43 8.14 -28.62
C GLU A 13 4.16 8.64 -29.32
N VAL A 14 3.15 7.78 -29.51
CA VAL A 14 1.81 8.19 -29.96
C VAL A 14 1.09 9.02 -28.89
N LYS A 15 1.20 8.65 -27.61
CA LYS A 15 0.59 9.41 -26.50
C LYS A 15 1.27 10.76 -26.29
N LYS A 16 2.61 10.82 -26.40
CA LYS A 16 3.39 12.06 -26.32
C LYS A 16 2.97 13.07 -27.39
N ARG A 17 2.81 12.65 -28.65
CA ARG A 17 2.35 13.55 -29.73
C ARG A 17 0.95 14.11 -29.48
N LYS A 18 0.02 13.27 -29.02
CA LYS A 18 -1.34 13.73 -28.64
C LYS A 18 -1.32 14.74 -27.51
N LEU A 19 -0.44 14.59 -26.53
CA LEU A 19 -0.32 15.50 -25.40
C LEU A 19 0.25 16.86 -25.84
N LEU A 20 1.25 16.85 -26.71
CA LEU A 20 1.84 18.06 -27.29
C LEU A 20 0.85 18.84 -28.16
N GLU A 21 -0.02 18.14 -28.91
CA GLU A 21 -1.12 18.77 -29.65
C GLU A 21 -2.19 19.40 -28.71
N GLN A 22 -2.38 18.86 -27.51
CA GLN A 22 -3.36 19.37 -26.54
C GLN A 22 -2.85 20.56 -25.73
N ILE A 23 -1.55 20.64 -25.46
CA ILE A 23 -0.93 21.69 -24.64
C ILE A 23 -0.59 22.95 -25.48
N GLY A 24 -0.35 22.80 -26.78
CA GLY A 24 0.08 23.91 -27.64
C GLY A 24 1.39 24.56 -27.16
N ASP A 25 1.61 25.84 -27.49
CA ASP A 25 2.79 26.63 -27.06
C ASP A 25 2.60 27.30 -25.68
N GLY A 26 1.66 26.82 -24.86
CA GLY A 26 1.35 27.41 -23.56
C GLY A 26 2.36 27.04 -22.48
N HIS A 27 3.21 27.99 -22.07
CA HIS A 27 3.99 27.85 -20.83
C HIS A 27 3.11 28.11 -19.60
N LEU A 28 3.12 27.19 -18.62
CA LEU A 28 2.65 27.47 -17.26
C LEU A 28 3.71 28.31 -16.53
N PRO A 29 3.31 29.36 -15.79
CA PRO A 29 4.27 30.26 -15.17
C PRO A 29 5.03 29.57 -14.03
N TYR A 30 6.35 29.73 -14.06
CA TYR A 30 7.29 29.36 -13.01
C TYR A 30 7.10 30.27 -11.80
N LEU A 31 6.87 29.71 -10.62
CA LEU A 31 6.78 30.45 -9.35
C LEU A 31 7.76 29.82 -8.34
N SER A 32 8.57 30.68 -7.73
CA SER A 32 9.57 30.39 -6.72
C SER A 32 9.14 30.96 -5.35
N SER A 33 9.81 30.54 -4.28
CA SER A 33 9.59 31.07 -2.93
C SER A 33 9.94 32.56 -2.76
N LYS A 34 10.52 33.19 -3.79
CA LYS A 34 10.83 34.62 -3.85
C LYS A 34 9.75 35.44 -4.55
N ASP A 35 8.74 34.78 -5.13
CA ASP A 35 7.66 35.45 -5.84
C ASP A 35 6.52 35.79 -4.88
N ASP A 36 6.14 37.08 -4.81
CA ASP A 36 5.12 37.60 -3.89
C ASP A 36 3.78 36.85 -4.00
N THR A 37 3.44 36.36 -5.19
CA THR A 37 2.23 35.57 -5.44
C THR A 37 2.26 34.18 -4.81
N PHE A 38 3.44 33.58 -4.57
CA PHE A 38 3.57 32.31 -3.88
C PHE A 38 3.18 32.46 -2.40
N TYR A 39 3.66 33.54 -1.75
CA TYR A 39 3.36 33.86 -0.36
C TYR A 39 1.87 34.16 -0.16
N ASP A 40 1.25 34.92 -1.07
CA ASP A 40 -0.19 35.21 -1.02
C ASP A 40 -1.06 33.95 -1.22
N LEU A 41 -0.63 33.00 -2.05
CA LEU A 41 -1.32 31.71 -2.23
C LEU A 41 -1.17 30.81 -1.02
N THR A 42 0.03 30.71 -0.43
CA THR A 42 0.26 29.86 0.76
C THR A 42 -0.39 30.45 2.02
N VAL A 43 -0.28 31.75 2.24
CA VAL A 43 -0.83 32.41 3.43
C VAL A 43 -2.36 32.41 3.40
N ASN A 44 -3.01 32.66 2.27
CA ASN A 44 -4.47 32.61 2.20
C ASN A 44 -5.03 31.18 2.43
N GLU A 45 -4.32 30.15 1.96
CA GLU A 45 -4.76 28.76 2.16
C GLU A 45 -4.42 28.26 3.57
N LEU A 46 -3.29 28.67 4.16
CA LEU A 46 -2.94 28.40 5.56
C LEU A 46 -3.83 29.18 6.54
N GLN A 47 -4.26 30.41 6.22
CA GLN A 47 -5.18 31.19 7.05
C GLN A 47 -6.61 30.63 7.02
N LYS A 48 -7.03 29.99 5.93
CA LYS A 48 -8.27 29.21 5.88
C LYS A 48 -8.18 27.96 6.77
N LEU A 49 -7.02 27.30 6.81
CA LEU A 49 -6.75 26.14 7.67
C LEU A 49 -6.64 26.52 9.16
N GLY A 50 -6.09 27.70 9.48
CA GLY A 50 -5.93 28.20 10.85
C GLY A 50 -7.23 28.63 11.56
N LYS A 51 -8.37 28.70 10.86
CA LYS A 51 -9.66 29.06 11.47
C LYS A 51 -10.37 27.91 12.20
N ILE A 52 -9.81 26.70 12.22
CA ILE A 52 -10.41 25.53 12.89
C ILE A 52 -9.76 25.20 14.26
N HIS A 53 -8.73 25.93 14.71
CA HIS A 53 -8.23 25.80 16.09
C HIS A 53 -8.15 27.17 16.77
N LYS A 54 -9.29 27.60 17.31
CA LYS A 54 -9.29 28.41 18.53
C LYS A 54 -9.49 27.45 19.68
N ASP A 55 -8.40 27.12 20.37
CA ASP A 55 -8.23 27.60 21.72
C ASP A 55 -6.77 27.45 22.17
N ASN A 56 -6.29 28.56 22.73
CA ASN A 56 -5.16 28.73 23.63
C ASN A 56 -3.74 29.04 23.09
N PHE A 57 -3.35 30.27 23.49
CA PHE A 57 -2.02 30.89 23.61
C PHE A 57 -1.25 31.26 22.35
N PHE A 58 -1.42 32.53 21.92
CA PHE A 58 -0.32 33.52 21.83
C PHE A 58 -0.93 34.93 21.82
N GLN A 59 -0.55 35.79 22.77
CA GLN A 59 -1.02 37.17 22.86
C GLN A 59 -0.37 38.01 21.75
N HIS A 60 -1.16 38.50 20.80
CA HIS A 60 -0.75 39.48 19.78
C HIS A 60 -1.30 40.86 20.12
N SER A 61 -0.48 41.74 20.70
CA SER A 61 -0.82 43.16 20.92
C SER A 61 -0.31 44.12 19.84
N GLU A 62 0.37 43.65 18.78
CA GLU A 62 0.97 44.57 17.78
C GLU A 62 0.41 44.46 16.35
N TYR A 63 -0.55 43.58 16.07
CA TYR A 63 -1.06 43.36 14.70
C TYR A 63 -2.34 44.12 14.34
N LYS A 64 -2.71 45.18 15.09
CA LYS A 64 -3.97 45.93 14.86
C LYS A 64 -3.85 47.24 14.10
N GLU A 65 -2.65 47.73 13.79
CA GLU A 65 -2.51 49.03 13.13
C GLU A 65 -2.38 48.98 11.60
N GLN A 66 -2.18 47.81 10.99
CA GLN A 66 -1.93 47.71 9.55
C GLN A 66 -3.15 47.33 8.68
N ILE A 67 -4.32 47.08 9.28
CA ILE A 67 -5.55 46.69 8.53
C ILE A 67 -6.43 47.91 8.16
N LYS A 68 -6.01 49.15 8.46
CA LYS A 68 -6.85 50.35 8.21
C LYS A 68 -6.68 51.02 6.84
N SER A 69 -5.79 50.56 5.95
CA SER A 69 -5.51 51.28 4.69
C SER A 69 -5.88 50.60 3.38
N ASP A 70 -6.41 49.38 3.35
CA ASP A 70 -6.80 48.76 2.07
C ASP A 70 -8.30 48.85 1.80
N GLN A 71 -8.68 49.91 1.07
CA GLN A 71 -9.97 50.01 0.39
C GLN A 71 -9.84 49.44 -1.02
N ARG A 72 -10.19 48.17 -1.21
CA ARG A 72 -10.57 47.65 -2.54
C ARG A 72 -11.94 46.97 -2.49
N PRO A 73 -12.78 47.11 -3.53
CA PRO A 73 -14.15 46.62 -3.50
C PRO A 73 -14.17 45.10 -3.60
N SER A 74 -14.80 44.46 -2.62
CA SER A 74 -15.08 43.04 -2.60
C SER A 74 -16.15 42.70 -3.65
N THR A 75 -15.75 42.17 -4.80
CA THR A 75 -16.67 41.42 -5.67
C THR A 75 -16.66 39.96 -5.24
N SER A 76 -17.47 39.66 -4.23
CA SER A 76 -17.77 38.30 -3.79
C SER A 76 -18.73 37.65 -4.78
N ASN A 77 -18.21 36.83 -5.68
CA ASN A 77 -18.97 35.85 -6.46
C ASN A 77 -18.18 34.54 -6.59
N TYR A 78 -17.57 34.09 -5.48
CA TYR A 78 -17.20 32.69 -5.34
C TYR A 78 -18.38 31.99 -4.67
N GLU A 79 -19.25 31.44 -5.51
CA GLU A 79 -20.19 30.40 -5.09
C GLU A 79 -19.44 29.37 -4.24
N ASN A 80 -20.10 28.91 -3.18
CA ASN A 80 -19.66 27.82 -2.31
C ASN A 80 -19.26 26.60 -3.16
N VAL A 81 -18.00 26.53 -3.58
CA VAL A 81 -17.36 25.25 -3.85
C VAL A 81 -17.37 24.55 -2.50
N LYS A 82 -18.31 23.62 -2.32
CA LYS A 82 -18.21 22.62 -1.25
C LYS A 82 -16.77 22.13 -1.31
N LEU A 83 -15.94 22.49 -0.32
CA LEU A 83 -14.74 21.69 -0.07
C LEU A 83 -15.27 20.27 0.00
N HIS A 84 -14.89 19.44 -0.98
CA HIS A 84 -15.09 18.00 -0.87
C HIS A 84 -14.60 17.63 0.53
N SER A 85 -15.42 16.92 1.29
CA SER A 85 -15.04 16.50 2.64
C SER A 85 -13.70 15.81 2.53
N MET A 86 -12.63 16.46 3.01
CA MET A 86 -11.30 15.86 2.99
C MET A 86 -11.43 14.55 3.74
N GLU A 87 -11.13 13.44 3.08
CA GLU A 87 -11.17 12.14 3.72
C GLU A 87 -10.19 12.13 4.88
N SER A 88 -10.64 11.65 6.04
CA SER A 88 -9.86 11.67 7.26
C SER A 88 -8.67 10.73 7.16
N PHE A 89 -7.47 11.21 7.53
CA PHE A 89 -6.29 10.36 7.67
C PHE A 89 -6.59 9.18 8.61
N ASN A 90 -6.33 7.96 8.14
CA ASN A 90 -6.61 6.73 8.89
C ASN A 90 -5.33 5.99 9.33
N VAL A 91 -4.17 6.36 8.77
CA VAL A 91 -2.85 5.83 9.16
C VAL A 91 -1.76 6.90 9.06
N THR A 92 -0.65 6.69 9.77
CA THR A 92 0.63 7.36 9.49
C THR A 92 1.74 6.33 9.33
N LEU A 93 2.57 6.51 8.31
CA LEU A 93 3.81 5.77 8.15
C LEU A 93 4.96 6.62 8.71
N ILE A 94 5.54 6.17 9.82
CA ILE A 94 6.66 6.83 10.47
C ILE A 94 7.97 6.32 9.88
N ASN A 95 8.80 7.23 9.38
CA ASN A 95 10.12 6.91 8.85
C ASN A 95 11.20 7.45 9.77
N TYR A 96 12.30 6.70 9.90
CA TYR A 96 13.52 7.12 10.56
C TYR A 96 14.72 6.72 9.72
N MET A 97 15.69 7.61 9.59
CA MET A 97 17.00 7.27 9.02
C MET A 97 18.09 8.12 9.66
N ASP A 98 19.19 7.46 9.97
CA ASP A 98 20.45 8.08 10.34
C ASP A 98 21.44 7.91 9.18
N PRO A 99 21.75 8.98 8.42
CA PRO A 99 22.66 8.92 7.28
C PRO A 99 24.08 8.45 7.62
N GLN A 100 24.52 8.62 8.88
CA GLN A 100 25.84 8.19 9.32
C GLN A 100 25.90 6.68 9.51
N ASN A 101 24.82 6.09 10.03
CA ASN A 101 24.67 4.66 10.23
C ASN A 101 24.18 3.92 8.96
N MET A 102 23.46 4.60 8.06
CA MET A 102 22.92 4.06 6.81
C MET A 102 23.47 4.81 5.60
N SER A 103 24.76 4.63 5.31
CA SER A 103 25.49 5.39 4.29
C SER A 103 25.33 4.88 2.85
N PHE A 104 24.70 3.71 2.66
CA PHE A 104 24.47 3.08 1.35
C PHE A 104 23.29 3.72 0.58
N LEU A 105 23.42 5.00 0.26
CA LEU A 105 22.40 5.79 -0.43
C LEU A 105 22.74 5.94 -1.92
N LYS A 106 21.70 5.95 -2.76
CA LYS A 106 21.83 6.16 -4.21
C LYS A 106 21.85 7.66 -4.52
N GLU A 107 22.64 8.08 -5.51
CA GLU A 107 22.54 9.42 -6.06
C GLU A 107 21.24 9.60 -6.86
N GLU A 108 20.64 10.78 -6.78
CA GLU A 108 19.50 11.18 -7.59
C GLU A 108 19.91 11.23 -9.07
N PRO A 109 19.20 10.53 -9.97
CA PRO A 109 19.73 10.24 -11.30
C PRO A 109 19.49 11.31 -12.38
N TYR A 110 18.63 12.31 -12.16
CA TYR A 110 18.15 13.18 -13.25
C TYR A 110 18.60 14.64 -13.12
N PHE A 111 18.56 15.19 -11.92
CA PHE A 111 18.69 16.63 -11.67
C PHE A 111 19.90 16.99 -10.80
N GLY A 112 20.67 15.99 -10.34
CA GLY A 112 21.84 16.22 -9.50
C GLY A 112 21.48 16.67 -8.09
N MET A 113 20.33 16.24 -7.56
CA MET A 113 19.83 16.65 -6.24
C MET A 113 20.57 16.00 -5.05
N GLY A 114 21.48 15.05 -5.30
CA GLY A 114 22.28 14.38 -4.28
C GLY A 114 21.69 13.05 -3.79
N LYS A 115 22.08 12.61 -2.59
CA LYS A 115 21.78 11.26 -2.09
C LYS A 115 20.33 11.11 -1.67
N MET A 116 19.65 10.09 -2.19
CA MET A 116 18.27 9.78 -1.87
C MET A 116 18.17 8.82 -0.68
N ALA A 117 17.45 9.24 0.37
CA ALA A 117 16.95 8.35 1.41
C ALA A 117 15.80 7.47 0.89
N VAL A 118 14.93 8.06 0.07
CA VAL A 118 13.84 7.38 -0.63
C VAL A 118 13.86 7.84 -2.08
N SER A 119 13.94 6.90 -3.02
CA SER A 119 14.00 7.20 -4.45
C SER A 119 12.67 7.76 -4.99
N TRP A 120 12.69 8.27 -6.22
CA TRP A 120 11.49 8.74 -6.93
C TRP A 120 10.38 7.67 -6.93
N HIS A 121 9.22 8.02 -6.38
CA HIS A 121 8.07 7.13 -6.31
C HIS A 121 6.74 7.90 -6.30
N HIS A 122 5.66 7.14 -6.46
CA HIS A 122 4.31 7.54 -6.09
C HIS A 122 3.96 6.79 -4.80
N ASP A 123 3.21 7.42 -3.90
CA ASP A 123 2.63 6.73 -2.76
C ASP A 123 1.56 5.74 -3.25
N GLU A 124 1.67 4.49 -2.80
CA GLU A 124 0.75 3.41 -3.15
C GLU A 124 -0.37 3.24 -2.11
N ASN A 125 -1.43 2.55 -2.51
CA ASN A 125 -2.58 2.20 -1.66
C ASN A 125 -3.23 3.40 -0.94
N LEU A 126 -3.42 4.51 -1.66
CA LEU A 126 -4.13 5.69 -1.21
C LEU A 126 -5.49 5.76 -1.89
N VAL A 127 -6.48 6.35 -1.20
CA VAL A 127 -7.74 6.70 -1.86
C VAL A 127 -7.46 7.73 -2.95
N GLU A 128 -8.15 7.63 -4.09
CA GLU A 128 -7.92 8.51 -5.23
C GLU A 128 -8.13 9.98 -4.84
N GLN A 129 -7.17 10.84 -5.21
CA GLN A 129 -7.14 12.28 -4.89
C GLN A 129 -7.07 12.61 -3.39
N SER A 130 -6.82 11.62 -2.52
CA SER A 130 -6.64 11.88 -1.10
C SER A 130 -5.35 12.65 -0.81
N THR A 131 -5.41 13.52 0.20
CA THR A 131 -4.26 14.29 0.65
C THR A 131 -3.25 13.39 1.36
N VAL A 132 -1.96 13.70 1.22
CA VAL A 132 -0.88 13.21 2.08
C VAL A 132 -0.28 14.38 2.84
N ALA A 133 -0.17 14.26 4.16
CA ALA A 133 0.44 15.30 5.00
C ALA A 133 1.68 14.75 5.72
N VAL A 134 2.79 15.47 5.66
CA VAL A 134 4.07 15.02 6.23
C VAL A 134 4.56 16.02 7.24
N TYR A 135 4.75 15.55 8.48
CA TYR A 135 5.50 16.27 9.51
C TYR A 135 6.97 15.85 9.44
N ASN A 136 7.88 16.83 9.39
CA ASN A 136 9.32 16.63 9.33
C ASN A 136 9.98 16.94 10.67
N TYR A 137 10.85 16.06 11.13
CA TYR A 137 11.70 16.32 12.29
C TYR A 137 13.14 15.92 11.99
N SER A 138 14.01 16.92 11.85
CA SER A 138 15.45 16.70 11.71
C SER A 138 16.11 16.98 13.05
N TYR A 139 16.96 16.07 13.51
CA TYR A 139 17.73 16.29 14.72
C TYR A 139 18.72 17.45 14.51
N GLN A 140 18.75 18.37 15.46
CA GLN A 140 19.72 19.44 15.52
C GLN A 140 20.45 19.31 16.86
N GLU A 141 21.78 19.19 16.84
CA GLU A 141 22.55 19.39 18.06
C GLU A 141 22.35 20.83 18.53
N SER A 142 22.17 21.05 19.83
CA SER A 142 21.90 22.36 20.41
C SER A 142 22.93 23.39 19.93
N SER A 143 22.41 24.39 19.21
CA SER A 143 23.08 25.55 18.62
C SER A 143 24.35 26.01 19.31
N ASN A 144 25.46 25.99 18.58
CA ASN A 144 26.42 27.08 18.55
C ASN A 144 26.96 27.20 17.11
N ASP A 145 26.64 28.35 16.50
CA ASP A 145 27.29 28.94 15.32
C ASP A 145 27.31 28.15 14.00
N VAL A 146 26.31 28.36 13.16
CA VAL A 146 26.56 28.54 11.71
C VAL A 146 25.67 29.65 11.18
N ASN A 147 26.19 30.89 11.20
CA ASN A 147 25.73 31.94 10.30
C ASN A 147 26.38 31.68 8.93
N GLY A 148 25.61 31.20 7.96
CA GLY A 148 26.05 31.03 6.58
C GLY A 148 24.86 30.90 5.64
N GLU A 149 24.76 31.80 4.66
CA GLU A 149 23.69 31.91 3.66
C GLU A 149 23.88 30.98 2.44
N ASP A 150 24.62 29.88 2.57
CA ASP A 150 24.74 28.88 1.49
C ASP A 150 23.72 27.75 1.69
N GLU A 151 23.06 27.32 0.61
CA GLU A 151 22.17 26.15 0.57
C GLU A 151 22.92 24.92 1.10
N ASP A 152 22.69 24.60 2.36
CA ASP A 152 23.51 23.66 3.10
C ASP A 152 23.27 22.22 2.59
N PRO A 153 24.26 21.56 1.95
CA PRO A 153 24.17 20.17 1.52
C PRO A 153 23.99 19.18 2.68
N THR A 154 24.01 19.68 3.93
CA THR A 154 23.70 18.90 5.12
C THR A 154 22.20 18.80 5.45
N ARG A 155 21.33 19.58 4.81
CA ARG A 155 19.90 19.64 5.13
C ARG A 155 19.08 18.59 4.39
N TRP A 156 18.02 18.12 5.03
CA TRP A 156 17.05 17.22 4.41
C TRP A 156 16.13 17.97 3.46
N HIS A 157 15.76 17.34 2.35
CA HIS A 157 14.85 17.94 1.37
C HIS A 157 13.81 16.93 0.89
N VAL A 158 12.69 17.44 0.39
CA VAL A 158 11.77 16.68 -0.46
C VAL A 158 11.95 17.15 -1.90
N GLY A 159 12.16 16.20 -2.80
CA GLY A 159 12.22 16.43 -4.23
C GLY A 159 10.86 16.18 -4.87
N LEU A 160 10.49 16.98 -5.88
CA LEU A 160 9.26 16.82 -6.66
C LEU A 160 9.56 16.95 -8.15
N LYS A 161 8.99 16.07 -8.97
CA LYS A 161 9.06 16.14 -10.44
C LYS A 161 7.74 15.73 -11.08
N ILE A 162 7.46 16.24 -12.27
CA ILE A 162 6.35 15.74 -13.10
C ILE A 162 6.64 14.27 -13.47
N ALA A 163 5.64 13.41 -13.37
CA ALA A 163 5.79 12.00 -13.73
C ALA A 163 6.17 11.87 -15.21
N TRP A 164 7.12 10.98 -15.52
CA TRP A 164 7.61 10.73 -16.89
C TRP A 164 8.39 11.87 -17.56
N ASP A 165 8.60 12.98 -16.86
CA ASP A 165 9.33 14.16 -17.37
C ASP A 165 10.63 14.37 -16.59
N ILE A 166 11.73 14.54 -17.32
CA ILE A 166 13.06 14.87 -16.76
C ILE A 166 13.66 16.14 -17.40
N GLU A 167 12.91 16.79 -18.29
CA GLU A 167 13.31 18.05 -18.94
C GLU A 167 12.83 19.24 -18.12
N THR A 168 11.60 19.17 -17.58
CA THR A 168 11.12 20.18 -16.63
C THR A 168 11.97 20.11 -15.36
N PRO A 169 12.62 21.22 -14.93
CA PRO A 169 13.44 21.21 -13.73
C PRO A 169 12.64 20.75 -12.50
N GLY A 170 13.18 19.75 -11.79
CA GLY A 170 12.59 19.29 -10.53
C GLY A 170 12.71 20.33 -9.43
N LEU A 171 11.77 20.30 -8.48
CA LEU A 171 11.80 21.15 -7.29
C LEU A 171 12.53 20.42 -6.16
N LEU A 172 13.38 21.14 -5.43
CA LEU A 172 14.07 20.66 -4.24
C LEU A 172 13.73 21.59 -3.07
N MET A 173 12.89 21.12 -2.15
CA MET A 173 12.37 21.95 -1.06
C MET A 173 13.06 21.60 0.27
N PRO A 174 13.72 22.55 0.96
CA PRO A 174 14.42 22.30 2.21
C PRO A 174 13.45 22.04 3.35
N LEU A 175 13.79 21.06 4.21
CA LEU A 175 12.96 20.65 5.33
C LEU A 175 13.68 20.91 6.67
N SER A 176 13.28 21.97 7.36
CA SER A 176 13.70 22.28 8.74
C SER A 176 12.99 21.36 9.73
N SER A 177 13.55 21.26 10.93
CA SER A 177 12.85 20.59 12.02
C SER A 177 11.53 21.29 12.35
N GLY A 178 10.42 20.55 12.36
CA GLY A 178 9.08 21.08 12.58
C GLY A 178 8.31 21.42 11.31
N ASP A 179 8.97 21.47 10.14
CA ASP A 179 8.30 21.78 8.88
C ASP A 179 7.25 20.73 8.52
N CYS A 180 6.18 21.18 7.88
CA CYS A 180 5.15 20.32 7.32
C CYS A 180 4.97 20.61 5.84
N TYR A 181 4.68 19.58 5.05
CA TYR A 181 4.23 19.75 3.67
C TYR A 181 3.04 18.86 3.36
N LEU A 182 2.26 19.27 2.37
CA LEU A 182 1.06 18.57 1.94
C LEU A 182 1.15 18.29 0.44
N MET A 183 0.77 17.07 0.06
CA MET A 183 0.49 16.71 -1.33
C MET A 183 -1.03 16.63 -1.48
N LEU A 184 -1.58 17.57 -2.24
CA LEU A 184 -3.03 17.75 -2.39
C LEU A 184 -3.54 17.11 -3.67
N ASP A 185 -4.81 16.71 -3.67
CA ASP A 185 -5.55 16.21 -4.83
C ASP A 185 -4.75 15.16 -5.64
N ASP A 186 -4.56 15.40 -6.94
CA ASP A 186 -3.90 14.46 -7.84
C ASP A 186 -2.37 14.61 -7.87
N LEU A 187 -1.76 15.40 -6.98
CA LEU A 187 -0.32 15.64 -7.00
C LEU A 187 0.48 14.34 -6.92
N ASN A 188 0.08 13.41 -6.04
CA ASN A 188 0.72 12.10 -5.93
C ASN A 188 0.54 11.22 -7.19
N LYS A 189 -0.43 11.51 -8.06
CA LYS A 189 -0.68 10.79 -9.31
C LYS A 189 0.08 11.42 -10.49
N THR A 190 0.11 12.75 -10.54
CA THR A 190 0.71 13.52 -11.65
C THR A 190 2.20 13.77 -11.46
N HIS A 191 2.69 13.73 -10.23
CA HIS A 191 4.08 13.96 -9.86
C HIS A 191 4.66 12.76 -9.11
N GLN A 192 5.98 12.62 -9.20
CA GLN A 192 6.77 11.73 -8.36
C GLN A 192 7.47 12.57 -7.32
N HIS A 193 7.67 12.02 -6.12
CA HIS A 193 8.46 12.65 -5.09
C HIS A 193 9.58 11.73 -4.61
N CYS A 194 10.63 12.33 -4.06
CA CYS A 194 11.75 11.63 -3.45
C CYS A 194 12.17 12.35 -2.16
N VAL A 195 12.99 11.68 -1.35
CA VAL A 195 13.56 12.27 -0.15
C VAL A 195 15.07 12.34 -0.31
N ILE A 196 15.60 13.55 -0.31
CA ILE A 196 17.05 13.78 -0.32
C ILE A 196 17.55 13.81 1.13
N ALA A 197 18.56 13.00 1.39
CA ALA A 197 19.16 12.82 2.70
C ALA A 197 20.04 14.02 3.07
N GLY A 198 19.82 14.57 4.26
CA GLY A 198 20.79 15.44 4.92
C GLY A 198 21.90 14.63 5.60
N CYS A 199 22.65 15.26 6.51
CA CYS A 199 23.70 14.59 7.28
C CYS A 199 23.27 14.15 8.69
N GLN A 200 22.23 14.78 9.25
CA GLN A 200 21.73 14.50 10.60
C GLN A 200 20.63 13.43 10.58
N PRO A 201 20.40 12.70 11.69
CA PRO A 201 19.25 11.82 11.82
C PRO A 201 17.92 12.55 11.63
N ARG A 202 16.95 11.88 11.00
CA ARG A 202 15.63 12.45 10.72
C ARG A 202 14.53 11.45 11.01
N PHE A 203 13.43 11.97 11.57
CA PHE A 203 12.12 11.35 11.58
C PHE A 203 11.15 12.07 10.62
N SER A 204 10.17 11.32 10.12
CA SER A 204 8.96 11.92 9.52
C SER A 204 7.72 11.13 9.88
N SER A 205 6.59 11.81 9.99
CA SER A 205 5.26 11.21 10.13
C SER A 205 4.48 11.52 8.87
N THR A 206 4.20 10.50 8.05
CA THR A 206 3.49 10.65 6.77
C THR A 206 2.05 10.15 6.90
N HIS A 207 1.13 11.08 7.15
CA HIS A 207 -0.29 10.87 7.33
C HIS A 207 -0.97 10.63 5.99
N ARG A 208 -1.79 9.58 5.91
CA ARG A 208 -2.38 9.05 4.68
C ARG A 208 -3.84 8.68 4.88
N VAL A 209 -4.59 8.73 3.79
CA VAL A 209 -5.87 8.04 3.66
C VAL A 209 -5.60 6.75 2.90
N ALA A 210 -5.24 5.70 3.63
CA ALA A 210 -4.99 4.40 3.03
C ALA A 210 -6.30 3.84 2.46
N GLU A 211 -6.24 3.38 1.21
CA GLU A 211 -7.36 2.67 0.62
C GLU A 211 -7.48 1.31 1.31
N SER A 212 -8.58 1.15 2.05
CA SER A 212 -8.73 0.09 3.05
C SER A 212 -10.05 -0.66 2.92
N SER A 213 -10.78 -0.51 1.80
CA SER A 213 -12.02 -1.25 1.56
C SER A 213 -11.84 -2.76 1.71
N THR A 214 -10.69 -3.30 1.28
CA THR A 214 -10.30 -4.70 1.43
C THR A 214 -9.14 -4.92 2.43
N GLY A 215 -8.67 -3.87 3.08
CA GLY A 215 -7.46 -3.85 3.92
C GLY A 215 -7.71 -3.86 5.43
N THR A 216 -8.94 -4.14 5.89
CA THR A 216 -9.29 -4.13 7.32
C THR A 216 -9.60 -5.51 7.88
N LEU A 217 -9.33 -5.69 9.18
CA LEU A 217 -9.61 -6.95 9.88
C LEU A 217 -11.11 -7.30 9.81
N GLN A 218 -11.99 -6.30 9.88
CA GLN A 218 -13.43 -6.50 9.77
C GLN A 218 -13.82 -7.05 8.40
N TYR A 219 -13.24 -6.50 7.32
CA TYR A 219 -13.47 -6.98 5.96
C TYR A 219 -13.07 -8.45 5.82
N ILE A 220 -11.81 -8.81 6.14
CA ILE A 220 -11.35 -10.19 5.92
C ILE A 220 -12.10 -11.18 6.81
N LYS A 221 -12.48 -10.80 8.04
CA LYS A 221 -13.34 -11.64 8.88
C LYS A 221 -14.70 -11.87 8.24
N SER A 222 -15.29 -10.85 7.64
CA SER A 222 -16.56 -10.98 6.90
C SER A 222 -16.42 -11.94 5.72
N GLN A 223 -15.33 -11.83 4.96
CA GLN A 223 -15.02 -12.75 3.86
C GLN A 223 -14.89 -14.19 4.37
N CYS A 224 -14.07 -14.43 5.40
CA CYS A 224 -13.91 -15.76 5.99
C CYS A 224 -15.24 -16.33 6.48
N ASN A 225 -16.04 -15.54 7.21
CA ASN A 225 -17.36 -15.96 7.69
C ASN A 225 -18.28 -16.33 6.53
N SER A 226 -18.26 -15.58 5.43
CA SER A 226 -19.05 -15.87 4.23
C SER A 226 -18.65 -17.22 3.61
N ALA A 227 -17.35 -17.48 3.44
CA ALA A 227 -16.86 -18.76 2.92
C ALA A 227 -17.28 -19.94 3.83
N LEU A 228 -17.11 -19.78 5.14
CA LEU A 228 -17.44 -20.81 6.13
C LEU A 228 -18.93 -21.10 6.25
N GLN A 229 -19.82 -20.28 5.66
CA GLN A 229 -21.24 -20.62 5.59
C GLN A 229 -21.49 -21.91 4.81
N ASN A 230 -20.61 -22.30 3.87
CA ASN A 230 -20.74 -23.56 3.15
C ASN A 230 -20.22 -24.78 3.93
N LEU A 231 -19.55 -24.57 5.06
CA LEU A 231 -19.08 -25.65 5.93
C LEU A 231 -20.20 -26.09 6.89
N HIS A 232 -20.44 -27.39 6.97
CA HIS A 232 -21.34 -28.02 7.92
C HIS A 232 -20.57 -29.02 8.79
N MET A 233 -20.77 -28.94 10.10
CA MET A 233 -20.24 -29.92 11.05
C MET A 233 -21.40 -30.76 11.58
N ASN A 234 -21.35 -32.07 11.35
CA ASN A 234 -22.35 -32.97 11.90
C ASN A 234 -22.25 -32.96 13.44
N PRO A 235 -23.33 -32.62 14.16
CA PRO A 235 -23.29 -32.48 15.62
C PRO A 235 -23.07 -33.82 16.35
N ASP A 236 -23.45 -34.94 15.75
CA ASP A 236 -23.38 -36.26 16.36
C ASP A 236 -22.03 -36.94 16.12
N THR A 237 -21.46 -36.77 14.91
CA THR A 237 -20.22 -37.45 14.52
C THR A 237 -19.00 -36.53 14.53
N GLY A 238 -19.20 -35.21 14.55
CA GLY A 238 -18.14 -34.21 14.36
C GLY A 238 -17.57 -34.19 12.94
N ALA A 239 -18.17 -34.93 11.99
CA ALA A 239 -17.69 -34.98 10.62
C ALA A 239 -18.00 -33.67 9.86
N ALA A 240 -17.01 -33.17 9.13
CA ALA A 240 -17.15 -32.01 8.27
C ALA A 240 -17.72 -32.41 6.90
N ASP A 241 -18.64 -31.61 6.38
CA ASP A 241 -19.22 -31.75 5.05
C ASP A 241 -19.52 -30.38 4.43
N LEU A 242 -19.74 -30.33 3.11
CA LEU A 242 -20.13 -29.11 2.39
C LEU A 242 -21.65 -29.07 2.19
N LYS A 243 -22.26 -27.91 2.42
CA LYS A 243 -23.72 -27.76 2.27
C LYS A 243 -24.16 -27.80 0.81
N ASN A 244 -23.35 -27.26 -0.09
CA ASN A 244 -23.58 -27.32 -1.53
C ASN A 244 -22.26 -27.42 -2.30
N LEU A 245 -22.35 -27.99 -3.50
CA LEU A 245 -21.26 -28.13 -4.47
C LEU A 245 -21.44 -27.18 -5.67
N GLU A 246 -22.10 -26.04 -5.45
CA GLU A 246 -22.36 -25.09 -6.54
C GLU A 246 -21.04 -24.46 -7.01
N PRO A 247 -20.69 -24.55 -8.31
CA PRO A 247 -19.34 -24.21 -8.76
C PRO A 247 -18.88 -22.79 -8.42
N ASN A 248 -19.77 -21.79 -8.48
CA ASN A 248 -19.39 -20.40 -8.16
C ASN A 248 -19.11 -20.22 -6.66
N VAL A 249 -19.92 -20.82 -5.78
CA VAL A 249 -19.68 -20.80 -4.32
C VAL A 249 -18.36 -21.48 -3.97
N LEU A 250 -18.04 -22.60 -4.62
CA LEU A 250 -16.76 -23.29 -4.43
C LEU A 250 -15.59 -22.43 -4.90
N GLY A 251 -15.66 -21.87 -6.11
CA GLY A 251 -14.64 -20.94 -6.63
C GLY A 251 -14.39 -19.76 -5.70
N GLN A 252 -15.46 -19.09 -5.25
CA GLN A 252 -15.37 -17.94 -4.34
C GLN A 252 -14.76 -18.31 -2.98
N THR A 253 -15.09 -19.50 -2.45
CA THR A 253 -14.48 -20.00 -1.21
C THR A 253 -12.98 -20.21 -1.36
N GLU A 254 -12.53 -20.77 -2.49
CA GLU A 254 -11.11 -20.98 -2.77
C GLU A 254 -10.36 -19.66 -3.00
N GLU A 255 -11.00 -18.64 -3.56
CA GLU A 255 -10.46 -17.27 -3.66
C GLU A 255 -10.29 -16.61 -2.28
N ILE A 256 -11.30 -16.68 -1.42
CA ILE A 256 -11.22 -16.18 -0.02
C ILE A 256 -10.15 -16.93 0.76
N HIS A 257 -10.01 -18.23 0.52
CA HIS A 257 -8.96 -19.05 1.11
C HIS A 257 -7.57 -18.55 0.72
N ASN A 258 -7.36 -18.18 -0.55
CA ASN A 258 -6.12 -17.54 -1.00
C ASN A 258 -5.93 -16.17 -0.34
N GLU A 259 -6.97 -15.34 -0.31
CA GLU A 259 -6.91 -13.99 0.25
C GLU A 259 -6.43 -13.99 1.71
N VAL A 260 -7.05 -14.82 2.56
CA VAL A 260 -6.62 -14.93 3.98
C VAL A 260 -5.22 -15.52 4.13
N GLU A 261 -4.82 -16.46 3.27
CA GLU A 261 -3.48 -17.04 3.33
C GLU A 261 -2.40 -16.02 2.94
N PHE A 262 -2.57 -15.32 1.82
CA PHE A 262 -1.50 -14.56 1.17
C PHE A 262 -1.50 -13.07 1.48
N GLU A 263 -2.67 -12.44 1.65
CA GLU A 263 -2.76 -11.01 1.96
C GLU A 263 -2.75 -10.73 3.47
N TRP A 264 -2.98 -11.76 4.29
CA TRP A 264 -3.06 -11.61 5.76
C TRP A 264 -2.01 -12.44 6.48
N LEU A 265 -2.15 -13.78 6.49
CA LEU A 265 -1.30 -14.63 7.32
C LEU A 265 0.17 -14.54 6.91
N ARG A 266 0.49 -14.79 5.63
CA ARG A 266 1.88 -14.78 5.17
C ARG A 266 2.50 -13.38 5.22
N GLN A 267 1.75 -12.32 4.92
CA GLN A 267 2.21 -10.94 5.08
C GLN A 267 2.59 -10.63 6.53
N PHE A 268 1.76 -11.04 7.48
CA PHE A 268 2.01 -10.81 8.91
C PHE A 268 3.25 -11.58 9.39
N TRP A 269 3.31 -12.88 9.13
CA TRP A 269 4.40 -13.73 9.61
C TRP A 269 5.74 -13.47 8.91
N PHE A 270 5.72 -12.98 7.66
CA PHE A 270 6.92 -12.57 6.94
C PHE A 270 7.66 -11.41 7.61
N GLN A 271 6.96 -10.58 8.39
CA GLN A 271 7.57 -9.47 9.11
C GLN A 271 8.28 -9.89 10.41
N GLY A 272 8.33 -11.20 10.69
CA GLY A 272 8.92 -11.74 11.91
C GLY A 272 8.09 -11.41 13.15
N LYS A 273 8.74 -11.17 14.28
CA LYS A 273 8.09 -10.87 15.58
C LYS A 273 8.15 -9.39 15.94
N ARG A 274 8.48 -8.51 14.99
CA ARG A 274 8.78 -7.08 15.22
C ARG A 274 7.64 -6.32 15.92
N TYR A 275 6.39 -6.62 15.55
CA TYR A 275 5.20 -5.94 16.09
C TYR A 275 4.96 -6.25 17.56
N ASN A 276 5.40 -7.42 18.07
CA ASN A 276 5.23 -7.80 19.48
C ASN A 276 5.98 -6.87 20.44
N LYS A 277 6.91 -6.05 19.95
CA LYS A 277 7.60 -5.01 20.73
C LYS A 277 6.69 -3.82 21.03
N CYS A 278 5.70 -3.56 20.18
CA CYS A 278 4.87 -2.37 20.24
C CYS A 278 3.43 -2.67 20.66
N THR A 279 2.88 -3.81 20.22
CA THR A 279 1.49 -4.18 20.50
C THR A 279 1.25 -5.68 20.35
N THR A 280 0.28 -6.22 21.10
CA THR A 280 -0.21 -7.60 20.96
C THR A 280 -1.51 -7.71 20.18
N PHE A 281 -2.09 -6.58 19.75
CA PHE A 281 -3.41 -6.51 19.09
C PHE A 281 -3.59 -7.54 17.96
N TRP A 282 -2.60 -7.62 17.07
CA TRP A 282 -2.69 -8.50 15.89
C TRP A 282 -2.53 -9.99 16.19
N LYS A 283 -2.02 -10.37 17.37
CA LYS A 283 -1.77 -11.78 17.69
C LYS A 283 -3.06 -12.58 17.76
N GLU A 284 -4.05 -12.05 18.47
CA GLU A 284 -5.37 -12.69 18.60
C GLU A 284 -6.09 -12.70 17.25
N ALA A 285 -6.08 -11.58 16.54
CA ALA A 285 -6.66 -11.47 15.20
C ALA A 285 -6.10 -12.52 14.23
N MET A 286 -4.78 -12.70 14.20
CA MET A 286 -4.13 -13.66 13.29
C MET A 286 -4.35 -15.11 13.72
N THR A 287 -4.53 -15.37 15.02
CA THR A 287 -4.89 -16.71 15.52
C THR A 287 -6.29 -17.11 15.04
N GLU A 288 -7.25 -16.17 15.07
CA GLU A 288 -8.59 -16.40 14.55
C GLU A 288 -8.60 -16.60 13.02
N LEU A 289 -7.86 -15.78 12.28
CA LEU A 289 -7.72 -15.95 10.83
C LEU A 289 -7.08 -17.29 10.46
N GLU A 290 -6.12 -17.78 11.24
CA GLU A 290 -5.52 -19.10 11.04
C GLU A 290 -6.52 -20.23 11.27
N ILE A 291 -7.41 -20.11 12.27
CA ILE A 291 -8.48 -21.09 12.50
C ILE A 291 -9.41 -21.15 11.29
N HIS A 292 -9.86 -20.00 10.79
CA HIS A 292 -10.70 -19.93 9.59
C HIS A 292 -9.99 -20.49 8.35
N TRP A 293 -8.72 -20.13 8.14
CA TRP A 293 -7.89 -20.68 7.06
C TRP A 293 -7.77 -22.20 7.14
N LYS A 294 -7.54 -22.77 8.33
CA LYS A 294 -7.45 -24.23 8.53
C LYS A 294 -8.78 -24.95 8.26
N GLN A 295 -9.90 -24.30 8.57
CA GLN A 295 -11.22 -24.81 8.17
C GLN A 295 -11.39 -24.80 6.64
N MET A 296 -10.88 -23.79 5.95
CA MET A 296 -10.89 -23.75 4.48
C MET A 296 -9.97 -24.80 3.84
N GLU A 297 -8.82 -25.13 4.44
CA GLU A 297 -8.02 -26.31 4.03
C GLU A 297 -8.85 -27.61 4.11
N THR A 298 -9.69 -27.73 5.13
CA THR A 298 -10.64 -28.87 5.26
C THR A 298 -11.70 -28.83 4.16
N MET A 299 -12.25 -27.66 3.87
CA MET A 299 -13.23 -27.49 2.79
C MET A 299 -12.64 -27.88 1.43
N THR A 300 -11.42 -27.42 1.10
CA THR A 300 -10.73 -27.84 -0.14
C THR A 300 -10.60 -29.35 -0.20
N SER A 301 -10.21 -30.02 0.89
CA SER A 301 -10.14 -31.50 0.95
C SER A 301 -11.50 -32.16 0.69
N LEU A 302 -12.59 -31.61 1.20
CA LEU A 302 -13.95 -32.10 0.94
C LEU A 302 -14.35 -31.95 -0.52
N VAL A 303 -14.01 -30.81 -1.17
CA VAL A 303 -14.24 -30.62 -2.60
C VAL A 303 -13.50 -31.67 -3.43
N LEU A 304 -12.22 -31.93 -3.12
CA LEU A 304 -11.44 -32.95 -3.83
C LEU A 304 -12.06 -34.34 -3.71
N LYS A 305 -12.52 -34.73 -2.52
CA LYS A 305 -13.24 -36.00 -2.31
C LYS A 305 -14.57 -36.04 -3.06
N ALA A 306 -15.28 -34.91 -3.15
CA ALA A 306 -16.53 -34.84 -3.90
C ALA A 306 -16.32 -35.07 -5.40
N ILE A 307 -15.22 -34.58 -5.98
CA ILE A 307 -14.86 -34.78 -7.40
C ILE A 307 -14.58 -36.26 -7.70
N GLU A 308 -14.00 -36.99 -6.75
CA GLU A 308 -13.76 -38.43 -6.84
C GLU A 308 -15.07 -39.25 -6.80
N ASN A 309 -16.17 -38.68 -6.30
CA ASN A 309 -17.46 -39.37 -6.17
C ASN A 309 -18.07 -39.73 -7.55
N GLU A 310 -18.47 -40.99 -7.72
CA GLU A 310 -19.09 -41.50 -8.95
C GLU A 310 -20.49 -40.94 -9.22
N ASN A 311 -21.16 -40.36 -8.22
CA ASN A 311 -22.52 -39.83 -8.34
C ASN A 311 -22.61 -38.50 -9.10
N LEU A 312 -21.50 -37.75 -9.25
CA LEU A 312 -21.48 -36.51 -10.03
C LEU A 312 -21.36 -36.84 -11.53
N THR A 313 -22.16 -36.18 -12.35
CA THR A 313 -22.06 -36.27 -13.81
C THR A 313 -20.74 -35.67 -14.31
N VAL A 314 -20.33 -36.06 -15.52
CA VAL A 314 -19.12 -35.54 -16.17
C VAL A 314 -19.17 -34.01 -16.30
N ASP A 315 -20.33 -33.46 -16.68
CA ASP A 315 -20.54 -32.02 -16.82
C ASP A 315 -20.41 -31.27 -15.47
N GLU A 316 -21.04 -31.78 -14.41
CA GLU A 316 -20.92 -31.22 -13.06
C GLU A 316 -19.46 -31.22 -12.58
N LYS A 317 -18.73 -32.31 -12.78
CA LYS A 317 -17.30 -32.40 -12.44
C LYS A 317 -16.49 -31.38 -13.20
N CYS A 318 -16.68 -31.25 -14.51
CA CYS A 318 -16.01 -30.24 -15.33
C CYS A 318 -16.29 -28.82 -14.83
N ASN A 319 -17.55 -28.51 -14.50
CA ASN A 319 -17.94 -27.19 -14.03
C ASN A 319 -17.31 -26.85 -12.67
N ILE A 320 -17.28 -27.79 -11.73
CA ILE A 320 -16.58 -27.60 -10.45
C ILE A 320 -15.08 -27.37 -10.69
N LEU A 321 -14.43 -28.24 -11.47
CA LEU A 321 -12.99 -28.16 -11.76
C LEU A 321 -12.60 -26.82 -12.37
N LYS A 322 -13.39 -26.31 -13.33
CA LYS A 322 -13.14 -25.01 -13.97
C LYS A 322 -13.14 -23.83 -12.99
N ASN A 323 -13.88 -23.94 -11.88
CA ASN A 323 -13.98 -22.88 -10.87
C ASN A 323 -12.91 -22.99 -9.78
N ILE A 324 -12.50 -24.19 -9.40
CA ILE A 324 -11.53 -24.37 -8.29
C ILE A 324 -10.08 -24.48 -8.76
N LEU A 325 -9.84 -24.92 -10.00
CA LEU A 325 -8.48 -25.15 -10.47
C LEU A 325 -7.65 -23.86 -10.57
N PRO A 326 -8.19 -22.73 -11.09
CA PRO A 326 -7.43 -21.47 -11.10
C PRO A 326 -6.94 -20.99 -9.72
N PRO A 327 -7.77 -20.90 -8.66
CA PRO A 327 -7.29 -20.51 -7.34
C PRO A 327 -6.34 -21.54 -6.72
N LEU A 328 -6.46 -22.84 -7.01
CA LEU A 328 -5.50 -23.85 -6.55
C LEU A 328 -4.12 -23.69 -7.19
N VAL A 329 -4.07 -23.41 -8.50
CA VAL A 329 -2.81 -23.11 -9.21
C VAL A 329 -2.17 -21.85 -8.62
N GLU A 330 -2.95 -20.78 -8.44
CA GLU A 330 -2.46 -19.56 -7.81
C GLU A 330 -1.93 -19.83 -6.39
N ARG A 331 -2.62 -20.66 -5.60
CA ARG A 331 -2.19 -21.04 -4.25
C ARG A 331 -0.83 -21.74 -4.26
N GLN A 332 -0.62 -22.68 -5.19
CA GLN A 332 0.66 -23.37 -5.32
C GLN A 332 1.78 -22.39 -5.68
N ASP A 333 1.57 -21.53 -6.67
CA ASP A 333 2.56 -20.56 -7.13
C ASP A 333 2.91 -19.57 -6.02
N LEU A 334 1.91 -19.03 -5.33
CA LEU A 334 2.13 -18.11 -4.22
C LEU A 334 2.80 -18.81 -3.02
N ARG A 335 2.44 -20.05 -2.68
CA ARG A 335 3.14 -20.82 -1.64
C ARG A 335 4.61 -20.99 -1.95
N HIS A 336 4.95 -21.24 -3.22
CA HIS A 336 6.33 -21.31 -3.69
C HIS A 336 7.03 -19.95 -3.59
N ASP A 337 6.43 -18.88 -4.09
CA ASP A 337 7.02 -17.53 -4.04
C ASP A 337 7.27 -17.06 -2.60
N TRP A 338 6.31 -17.26 -1.70
CA TRP A 338 6.48 -16.93 -0.28
C TRP A 338 7.57 -17.76 0.39
N ARG A 339 7.72 -19.04 0.02
CA ARG A 339 8.81 -19.89 0.51
C ARG A 339 10.17 -19.33 0.11
N GLU A 340 10.32 -18.95 -1.16
CA GLU A 340 11.59 -18.42 -1.66
C GLU A 340 11.90 -17.03 -1.09
N ARG A 341 10.90 -16.16 -0.92
CA ARG A 341 11.06 -14.87 -0.22
C ARG A 341 11.59 -15.06 1.20
N CYS A 342 10.99 -15.97 1.98
CA CYS A 342 11.43 -16.29 3.35
C CYS A 342 12.83 -16.90 3.40
N ARG A 343 13.27 -17.62 2.35
CA ARG A 343 14.57 -18.31 2.30
C ARG A 343 15.70 -17.48 1.69
N SER A 344 15.38 -16.29 1.18
CA SER A 344 16.36 -15.39 0.55
C SER A 344 17.55 -15.10 1.46
N LYS A 345 18.73 -14.86 0.86
CA LYS A 345 19.96 -14.55 1.61
C LYS A 345 19.77 -13.32 2.50
N LEU A 346 19.08 -12.29 2.00
CA LEU A 346 18.79 -11.06 2.75
C LEU A 346 17.89 -11.33 3.96
N ALA A 347 16.83 -12.12 3.80
CA ALA A 347 15.95 -12.49 4.90
C ALA A 347 16.70 -13.17 6.06
N LYS A 348 17.68 -14.03 5.73
CA LYS A 348 18.50 -14.74 6.73
C LYS A 348 19.52 -13.84 7.45
N MET A 349 19.81 -12.67 6.91
CA MET A 349 20.73 -11.70 7.53
C MET A 349 20.03 -10.75 8.51
N LEU A 350 18.70 -10.78 8.58
CA LEU A 350 17.93 -9.94 9.49
C LEU A 350 18.14 -10.35 10.96
N PRO A 351 17.97 -9.40 11.90
CA PRO A 351 17.99 -9.71 13.33
C PRO A 351 16.98 -10.79 13.72
N PRO A 352 17.22 -11.60 14.77
CA PRO A 352 16.36 -12.73 15.14
C PRO A 352 14.87 -12.42 15.34
N ASP A 353 14.54 -11.20 15.77
CA ASP A 353 13.16 -10.73 15.95
C ASP A 353 12.48 -10.26 14.67
N GLN A 354 13.23 -10.13 13.57
CA GLN A 354 12.77 -9.63 12.27
C GLN A 354 12.91 -10.68 11.15
N VAL A 355 13.57 -11.82 11.42
CA VAL A 355 13.65 -12.91 10.45
C VAL A 355 12.24 -13.36 10.06
N PRO A 356 11.92 -13.46 8.76
CA PRO A 356 10.63 -13.93 8.28
C PRO A 356 10.28 -15.31 8.83
N CYS A 357 9.07 -15.44 9.36
CA CYS A 357 8.51 -16.72 9.73
C CYS A 357 7.73 -17.27 8.54
N PHE A 358 8.20 -18.38 7.96
CA PHE A 358 7.46 -19.06 6.90
C PHE A 358 6.29 -19.84 7.49
N TYR A 359 5.16 -19.14 7.64
CA TYR A 359 3.98 -19.64 8.32
C TYR A 359 2.69 -19.15 7.63
N PRO A 360 1.62 -19.96 7.57
CA PRO A 360 1.55 -21.37 8.00
C PRO A 360 2.37 -22.30 7.08
N TYR A 361 2.96 -23.35 7.67
CA TYR A 361 3.72 -24.39 6.97
C TYR A 361 3.62 -25.72 7.73
N TRP A 362 3.59 -26.82 6.99
CA TRP A 362 3.63 -28.18 7.52
C TRP A 362 4.34 -29.12 6.54
N ASN A 363 4.80 -30.26 7.06
CA ASN A 363 5.32 -31.37 6.30
C ASN A 363 4.24 -32.43 6.04
N ASP A 364 4.51 -33.36 5.12
CA ASP A 364 3.56 -34.40 4.72
C ASP A 364 3.21 -35.38 5.86
N ASP A 365 4.06 -35.48 6.88
CA ASP A 365 3.81 -36.29 8.07
C ASP A 365 2.79 -35.66 9.05
N ASN A 366 2.39 -34.40 8.84
CA ASN A 366 1.48 -33.70 9.73
C ASN A 366 0.03 -34.15 9.54
N LYS A 367 -0.40 -35.11 10.35
CA LYS A 367 -1.76 -35.66 10.37
C LYS A 367 -2.87 -34.67 10.76
N THR A 368 -2.51 -33.49 11.26
CA THR A 368 -3.49 -32.46 11.65
C THR A 368 -3.94 -31.58 10.48
N MET A 369 -3.28 -31.72 9.32
CA MET A 369 -3.62 -31.01 8.09
C MET A 369 -4.24 -31.99 7.09
N PRO A 370 -5.35 -31.62 6.43
CA PRO A 370 -6.09 -32.53 5.54
C PRO A 370 -5.49 -32.63 4.13
N LEU A 371 -4.58 -31.72 3.77
CA LEU A 371 -3.94 -31.64 2.47
C LEU A 371 -2.42 -31.49 2.64
N PRO A 372 -1.61 -31.92 1.65
CA PRO A 372 -0.20 -31.57 1.62
C PRO A 372 -0.03 -30.05 1.43
N PHE A 373 1.09 -29.52 1.91
CA PHE A 373 1.42 -28.11 1.65
C PHE A 373 1.66 -27.87 0.15
N ASP A 374 2.35 -28.80 -0.50
CA ASP A 374 2.64 -28.79 -1.93
C ASP A 374 1.48 -29.44 -2.70
N LEU A 375 0.78 -28.63 -3.48
CA LEU A 375 -0.42 -29.02 -4.24
C LEU A 375 -0.09 -29.49 -5.65
N HIS A 376 1.19 -29.53 -6.06
CA HIS A 376 1.57 -29.81 -7.46
C HIS A 376 0.98 -31.13 -8.00
N ASN A 377 1.07 -32.20 -7.23
CA ASN A 377 0.53 -33.51 -7.63
C ASN A 377 -1.01 -33.49 -7.72
N ILE A 378 -1.67 -32.81 -6.78
CA ILE A 378 -3.14 -32.66 -6.77
C ILE A 378 -3.57 -31.90 -8.02
N ILE A 379 -2.98 -30.73 -8.27
CA ILE A 379 -3.29 -29.89 -9.42
C ILE A 379 -3.10 -30.65 -10.74
N SER A 380 -1.99 -31.37 -10.88
CA SER A 380 -1.70 -32.17 -12.08
C SER A 380 -2.75 -33.27 -12.31
N ALA A 381 -3.20 -33.93 -11.24
CA ALA A 381 -4.25 -34.95 -11.33
C ALA A 381 -5.61 -34.35 -11.71
N LEU A 382 -5.96 -33.18 -11.17
CA LEU A 382 -7.20 -32.47 -11.49
C LEU A 382 -7.21 -31.94 -12.93
N GLN A 383 -6.08 -31.40 -13.41
CA GLN A 383 -5.91 -30.97 -14.80
C GLN A 383 -6.14 -32.12 -15.77
N LYS A 384 -5.50 -33.27 -15.52
CA LYS A 384 -5.69 -34.48 -16.32
C LYS A 384 -7.15 -34.94 -16.30
N THR A 385 -7.79 -34.91 -15.12
CA THR A 385 -9.20 -35.30 -14.98
C THR A 385 -10.12 -34.36 -15.77
N LEU A 386 -9.85 -33.06 -15.76
CA LEU A 386 -10.60 -32.08 -16.54
C LEU A 386 -10.46 -32.35 -18.04
N GLU A 387 -9.23 -32.52 -18.54
CA GLU A 387 -8.97 -32.84 -19.95
C GLU A 387 -9.67 -34.13 -20.41
N GLU A 388 -9.60 -35.20 -19.61
CA GLU A 388 -10.25 -36.47 -19.92
C GLU A 388 -11.78 -36.38 -19.93
N ASN A 389 -12.35 -35.51 -19.09
CA ASN A 389 -13.79 -35.33 -19.00
C ASN A 389 -14.33 -34.41 -20.10
N GLU A 390 -13.58 -33.38 -20.50
CA GLU A 390 -13.93 -32.53 -21.64
C GLU A 390 -13.96 -33.30 -22.97
N LEU A 391 -13.13 -34.34 -23.11
CA LEU A 391 -13.18 -35.23 -24.28
C LEU A 391 -14.42 -36.14 -24.33
N LYS A 392 -15.15 -36.28 -23.21
CA LYS A 392 -16.35 -37.12 -23.09
C LYS A 392 -17.66 -36.32 -23.22
N LEU A 393 -17.58 -34.99 -23.17
CA LEU A 393 -18.68 -34.05 -23.42
C LEU A 393 -18.75 -33.73 -24.91
#